data_AF-A0A7W6Q8Y6-F1
#
_entry.id   AF-A0A7W6Q8Y6-F1
#
_cell.length_a   1.000
_cell.length_b   1.000
_cell.length_c   1.000
_cell.angle_alpha   90.00
_cell.angle_beta   90.00
_cell.angle_gamma   90.00
#
_symmetry.space_group_name_H-M   'P 1'
#
loop_
_entity.id
_entity.type
_entity.pdbx_description
1 polymer ?
#
loop_
_entity_poly.entity_id
_entity_poly.type
_entity_poly.pdbx_seq_one_letter_code
_entity_poly.pdbx_strand_id
1 'polypeptide(L)' 'MPAIYMENSDGTESLVPKSVDGNLVLVHAISRKFVLRRGGDVLCVFNEAYDRVGINPETNTTSPSVERVVKEQPDAA' A
#
# COMPACT_ATOMS: atom_id res chain seq x y z
N MET A 1 -18.23 2.86 2.51
CA MET A 1 -16.90 2.64 1.93
C MET A 1 -16.69 1.14 1.75
N PRO A 2 -16.22 0.66 0.58
CA PRO A 2 -15.97 -0.77 0.36
C PRO A 2 -14.76 -1.28 1.16
N ALA A 3 -14.75 -2.58 1.44
CA ALA A 3 -13.52 -3.27 1.82
C ALA A 3 -12.65 -3.47 0.57
N ILE A 4 -11.34 -3.24 0.70
CA ILE A 4 -10.39 -3.35 -0.41
C ILE A 4 -9.49 -4.54 -0.14
N TYR A 5 -9.39 -5.41 -1.13
CA TYR A 5 -8.52 -6.58 -1.14
C TYR A 5 -7.56 -6.47 -2.30
N MET A 6 -6.37 -7.04 -2.15
CA MET A 6 -5.47 -7.31 -3.28
C MET A 6 -5.56 -8.79 -3.66
N GLU A 7 -5.41 -9.08 -4.94
CA GLU A 7 -5.19 -10.45 -5.41
C GLU A 7 -3.70 -10.79 -5.30
N ASN A 8 -3.40 -11.91 -4.66
CA ASN A 8 -2.06 -12.48 -4.54
C ASN A 8 -1.71 -13.28 -5.81
N SER A 9 -0.43 -13.63 -5.97
CA SER A 9 0.03 -14.42 -7.12
C SER A 9 -0.56 -15.82 -7.21
N ASP A 10 -1.08 -16.35 -6.10
CA ASP A 10 -1.78 -17.63 -6.03
C ASP A 10 -3.30 -17.51 -6.27
N GLY A 11 -3.80 -16.31 -6.59
CA GLY A 11 -5.21 -16.02 -6.82
C GLY A 11 -6.04 -15.82 -5.55
N THR A 12 -5.43 -15.89 -4.35
CA THR A 12 -6.12 -15.60 -3.09
C THR A 12 -6.28 -14.09 -2.87
N GLU A 13 -7.27 -13.70 -2.06
CA GLU A 13 -7.49 -12.31 -1.67
C GLU A 13 -6.90 -12.03 -0.28
N SER A 14 -6.23 -10.88 -0.14
CA SER A 14 -5.73 -10.38 1.16
C SER A 14 -6.22 -8.97 1.41
N LEU A 15 -6.65 -8.69 2.65
CA LEU A 15 -7.08 -7.36 3.05
C LEU A 15 -5.88 -6.41 3.08
N VAL A 16 -6.00 -5.24 2.47
CA VAL A 16 -4.90 -4.26 2.40
C VAL A 16 -5.05 -3.15 3.45
N PRO A 17 -3.95 -2.77 4.13
CA PRO A 17 -3.92 -1.54 4.91
C PRO A 17 -4.22 -0.33 4.01
N LYS A 18 -5.05 0.58 4.51
CA LYS A 18 -5.47 1.78 3.78
C LYS A 18 -5.69 2.97 4.71
N SER A 19 -5.45 4.16 4.17
CA SER A 19 -5.79 5.44 4.80
C SER A 19 -6.83 6.15 3.93
N VAL A 20 -7.63 7.02 4.54
CA VAL A 20 -8.69 7.75 3.85
C VAL A 20 -8.53 9.23 4.13
N ASP A 21 -8.55 10.03 3.07
CA ASP A 21 -8.52 11.49 3.14
C ASP A 21 -9.63 12.06 2.24
N GLY A 22 -10.71 12.55 2.86
CA GLY A 22 -11.91 12.97 2.16
C GLY A 22 -12.48 11.87 1.25
N ASN A 23 -12.39 12.09 -0.06
CA ASN A 23 -12.88 11.17 -1.09
C ASN A 23 -11.77 10.29 -1.70
N LEU A 24 -10.55 10.38 -1.17
CA LEU A 24 -9.39 9.63 -1.64
C LEU A 24 -9.09 8.48 -0.67
N VAL A 25 -8.83 7.29 -1.21
CA VAL A 25 -8.36 6.13 -0.44
C VAL A 25 -6.94 5.81 -0.87
N LEU A 26 -5.99 5.95 0.06
CA LEU A 26 -4.60 5.52 -0.12
C LEU A 26 -4.48 4.05 0.28
N VAL A 27 -4.15 3.21 -0.69
CA VAL A 27 -3.87 1.79 -0.45
C VAL A 27 -2.36 1.62 -0.27
N HIS A 28 -1.94 1.09 0.87
CA HIS A 28 -0.51 0.88 1.19
C HIS A 28 -0.02 -0.47 0.66
N ALA A 29 -0.27 -0.73 -0.62
CA ALA A 29 0.14 -1.95 -1.33
C ALA A 29 0.13 -1.71 -2.85
N ILE A 30 0.91 -2.50 -3.58
CA ILE A 30 0.88 -2.56 -5.05
C ILE A 30 0.48 -3.98 -5.46
N SER A 31 -0.53 -4.10 -6.31
CA SER A 31 -0.95 -5.39 -6.89
C SER A 31 -1.40 -5.19 -8.35
N ARG A 32 -1.45 -6.30 -9.11
CA ARG A 32 -2.03 -6.35 -10.46
C ARG A 32 -3.54 -6.11 -10.43
N LYS A 33 -4.20 -6.48 -9.34
CA LYS A 33 -5.66 -6.40 -9.20
C LYS A 33 -6.06 -6.11 -7.77
N PHE A 34 -6.99 -5.16 -7.63
CA PHE A 34 -7.70 -4.90 -6.40
C PHE A 34 -9.17 -5.29 -6.53
N VAL A 35 -9.74 -5.86 -5.48
CA VAL A 35 -11.14 -6.25 -5.39
C VAL A 35 -11.80 -5.41 -4.32
N LEU A 36 -12.79 -4.62 -4.72
CA LEU A 36 -13.57 -3.73 -3.86
C LEU A 36 -14.92 -4.40 -3.59
N ARG A 37 -15.22 -4.66 -2.32
CA ARG A 37 -16.44 -5.37 -1.90
C ARG A 37 -17.31 -4.48 -1.03
N ARG A 38 -18.60 -4.38 -1.32
CA ARG A 38 -19.60 -3.67 -0.50
C ARG A 38 -20.92 -4.44 -0.49
N GLY A 39 -21.18 -5.20 0.58
CA GLY A 39 -22.34 -6.08 0.63
C GLY A 39 -22.25 -7.14 -0.48
N GLY A 40 -23.25 -7.20 -1.36
CA GLY A 40 -23.24 -8.08 -2.53
C GLY A 40 -22.49 -7.53 -3.75
N ASP A 41 -22.13 -6.24 -3.75
CA ASP A 41 -21.47 -5.60 -4.88
C ASP A 41 -19.97 -5.87 -4.88
N VAL A 42 -19.42 -6.18 -6.06
CA VAL A 42 -17.99 -6.43 -6.29
C VAL A 42 -17.50 -5.64 -7.50
N LEU A 43 -16.41 -4.90 -7.32
CA LEU A 43 -15.71 -4.19 -8.38
C LEU A 43 -14.24 -4.62 -8.41
N CYS A 44 -13.73 -4.94 -9.59
CA CYS A 44 -12.30 -5.22 -9.79
C CYS A 44 -11.62 -4.04 -10.47
N VAL A 45 -10.48 -3.62 -9.93
CA VAL A 45 -9.59 -2.60 -10.52
C VAL A 45 -8.30 -3.28 -10.94
N PHE A 46 -7.94 -3.17 -12.22
CA PHE A 46 -6.75 -3.79 -12.78
C PHE A 46 -5.66 -2.73 -13.00
N ASN A 47 -4.47 -2.99 -12.45
CA ASN A 47 -3.29 -2.18 -12.70
C ASN A 47 -2.54 -2.74 -13.90
N GLU A 48 -2.85 -2.22 -15.10
CA GLU A 48 -2.28 -2.68 -16.37
C GLU A 48 -0.77 -2.38 -16.50
N ALA A 49 -0.26 -1.42 -15.72
CA ALA A 49 1.14 -1.05 -15.66
C ALA A 49 1.83 -1.56 -14.39
N TYR A 50 1.44 -2.75 -13.91
CA TYR A 50 1.99 -3.32 -12.68
C TYR A 50 3.49 -3.67 -12.81
N ASP A 51 4.31 -3.00 -12.00
CA ASP A 51 5.70 -3.34 -11.72
C ASP A 51 5.83 -3.75 -10.24
N ARG A 52 6.35 -4.96 -10.01
CA ARG A 52 6.53 -5.53 -8.66
C ARG A 52 7.76 -4.97 -7.95
N VAL A 53 8.77 -4.53 -8.69
CA VAL A 53 10.03 -4.05 -8.11
C VAL A 53 9.91 -2.58 -7.71
N GLY A 54 9.27 -1.78 -8.56
CA GLY A 54 9.10 -0.35 -8.33
C GLY A 54 10.43 0.39 -8.26
N ILE A 55 10.41 1.60 -7.69
CA ILE A 55 11.60 2.44 -7.50
C ILE A 55 11.80 2.63 -6.00
N ASN A 56 12.95 2.19 -5.49
CA ASN A 56 13.33 2.41 -4.09
C ASN A 56 13.96 3.82 -3.97
N PRO A 57 13.40 4.75 -3.16
CA PRO A 57 13.97 6.07 -2.96
C PRO A 57 15.25 6.07 -2.10
N GLU A 58 15.63 4.93 -1.50
CA GLU A 58 16.81 4.77 -0.63
C GLU A 58 16.79 5.64 0.65
N THR A 59 15.65 6.26 0.98
CA THR A 59 15.49 7.15 2.15
C THR A 59 14.98 6.45 3.42
N ASN A 60 14.77 5.13 3.37
CA ASN A 60 14.06 4.37 4.40
C ASN A 60 12.62 4.86 4.70
N THR A 61 12.03 5.63 3.77
CA THR A 61 10.63 6.05 3.80
C THR A 61 10.00 5.89 2.40
N THR A 62 8.70 6.17 2.29
CA THR A 62 8.01 6.22 0.99
C THR A 62 8.24 7.53 0.24
N SER A 63 8.90 8.51 0.85
CA SER A 63 9.14 9.83 0.27
C SER A 63 10.62 10.00 -0.11
N PRO A 64 10.92 10.46 -1.34
CA PRO A 64 12.29 10.79 -1.72
C PRO A 64 12.83 12.04 -0.99
N SER A 65 11.96 12.83 -0.36
CA SER A 65 12.34 14.08 0.32
C SER A 65 12.53 13.93 1.82
N VAL A 66 12.30 12.74 2.40
CA VAL A 66 12.35 12.50 3.84
C VAL A 66 13.15 11.25 4.13
N GLU A 67 14.22 11.38 4.92
CA GLU A 67 15.06 10.25 5.34
C GLU A 67 14.82 9.85 6.80
N ARG A 68 14.72 8.54 7.06
CA ARG A 68 14.66 8.01 8.42
C ARG A 68 16.05 7.62 8.90
N VAL A 69 16.59 8.40 9.83
CA VAL A 69 17.90 8.18 10.46
C VAL A 69 17.72 7.74 11.92
N VAL A 70 18.47 6.74 12.36
CA VAL A 70 18.51 6.32 13.78
C VAL A 70 19.31 7.35 14.56
N LYS A 71 18.72 7.93 15.60
CA LYS A 71 19.44 8.81 16.52
C LYS A 71 20.18 7.94 17.55
N GLU A 72 21.47 8.15 17.71
CA GLU A 72 22.19 7.59 18.86
C GLU A 72 21.62 8.20 20.14
N GLN A 73 21.21 7.34 21.08
CA GLN A 73 20.84 7.79 22.41
C GLN A 73 22.14 8.19 23.12
N PRO A 74 22.29 9.42 23.64
CA PRO A 74 23.47 9.74 24.43
C PRO A 74 23.50 8.78 25.61
N ASP A 75 24.61 8.06 25.78
CA ASP A 75 24.84 7.19 26.92
C ASP A 75 24.49 7.97 28.20
N ALA A 76 23.61 7.38 29.02
CA ALA A 76 23.32 7.92 30.34
C ALA A 76 24.59 7.81 31.18
N ALA A 77 25.37 8.89 31.21
CA ALA A 77 26.52 9.09 32.09
C ALA A 77 26.08 9.19 33.55
#